data_AF-A0A328DS12-F1
#
_entry.id   AF-A0A328DS12-F1
#
_cell.length_a   1.000
_cell.length_b   1.000
_cell.length_c   1.000
_cell.angle_alpha   90.00
_cell.angle_beta   90.00
_cell.angle_gamma   90.00
#
_symmetry.space_group_name_H-M   'P 1'
#
loop_
_entity.id
_entity.type
_entity.pdbx_description
1 polymer ?
#
loop_
_entity_poly.entity_id
_entity_poly.type
_entity_poly.pdbx_seq_one_letter_code
_entity_poly.pdbx_strand_id
1 'polypeptide(L)'
;MAVPAVKFPIFYLVRILGIAVTALVLTWTIRYRGGLSLISDNKDLIFNVHPVLMVISLVVLNGEAMLAYKTMPGTKNFKKSVHLVVQSFAFFLGVIGVWAALKFHIDKGIDNFYSLHSWLGLTCLFLFGIQVLLSIFFYNPLLFPFLRLAWSLNINNVRVCLVKVICRITDYGCGA
;
A
#
# COMPACT_ATOMS: atom_id res chain seq x y z
N MET A 1 -18.59 37.21 9.07
CA MET A 1 -18.78 36.11 10.04
C MET A 1 -17.95 34.93 9.57
N ALA A 2 -16.86 34.60 10.28
CA ALA A 2 -16.03 33.44 9.93
C ALA A 2 -16.74 32.18 10.43
N VAL A 3 -17.04 31.26 9.51
CA VAL A 3 -17.62 29.95 9.87
C VAL A 3 -16.60 29.20 10.73
N PRO A 4 -16.93 28.75 11.95
CA PRO A 4 -16.01 27.96 12.76
C PRO A 4 -15.74 26.64 12.03
N ALA A 5 -14.54 26.53 11.46
CA ALA A 5 -14.08 25.28 10.87
C ALA A 5 -13.87 24.27 12.00
N VAL A 6 -14.83 23.36 12.18
CA VAL A 6 -14.67 22.18 13.02
C VAL A 6 -13.55 21.35 12.41
N LYS A 7 -12.35 21.43 12.99
CA LYS A 7 -11.21 20.63 12.57
C LYS A 7 -11.44 19.19 13.02
N PHE A 8 -12.16 18.42 12.22
CA PHE A 8 -12.34 16.99 12.46
C PHE A 8 -10.94 16.34 12.55
N PRO A 9 -10.63 15.60 13.63
CA PRO A 9 -9.35 14.93 13.81
C PRO A 9 -9.26 13.66 12.95
N ILE A 10 -9.41 13.80 11.63
CA ILE A 10 -9.52 12.70 10.65
C ILE A 10 -8.32 11.73 10.75
N PHE A 11 -7.12 12.25 10.99
CA PHE A 11 -5.92 11.40 11.14
C PHE A 11 -5.99 10.47 12.36
N TYR A 12 -6.57 10.92 13.46
CA TYR A 12 -6.74 10.10 14.65
C TYR A 12 -7.79 9.01 14.42
N LEU A 13 -8.88 9.34 13.72
CA LEU A 13 -9.89 8.36 13.33
C LEU A 13 -9.31 7.26 12.44
N VAL A 14 -8.54 7.62 11.41
CA VAL A 14 -7.90 6.63 10.52
C VAL A 14 -6.97 5.70 11.29
N ARG A 15 -6.19 6.24 12.24
CA ARG A 15 -5.28 5.44 13.08
C ARG A 15 -6.02 4.48 14.00
N ILE A 16 -7.07 4.95 14.67
CA ILE A 16 -7.90 4.12 15.55
C ILE A 16 -8.55 2.99 14.74
N LEU A 17 -9.10 3.32 13.57
CA LEU A 17 -9.70 2.32 12.68
C LEU A 17 -8.65 1.31 12.17
N GLY A 18 -7.46 1.76 11.78
CA GLY A 18 -6.37 0.88 11.36
C GLY A 18 -5.93 -0.08 12.47
N ILE A 19 -5.81 0.40 13.71
CA ILE A 19 -5.51 -0.43 14.89
C ILE A 19 -6.66 -1.43 15.14
N ALA A 20 -7.91 -0.97 15.10
CA ALA A 20 -9.08 -1.83 15.30
C ALA A 20 -9.16 -2.95 14.26
N VAL A 21 -9.00 -2.63 12.98
CA VAL A 21 -8.99 -3.62 11.88
C VAL A 21 -7.84 -4.62 12.05
N THR A 22 -6.66 -4.15 12.44
CA THR A 22 -5.50 -5.03 12.72
C THR A 22 -5.78 -5.96 13.91
N ALA A 23 -6.34 -5.44 14.99
CA ALA A 23 -6.71 -6.23 16.16
C ALA A 23 -7.79 -7.27 15.84
N LEU A 24 -8.76 -6.92 15.00
CA LEU A 24 -9.82 -7.83 14.55
C LEU A 24 -9.25 -8.96 13.69
N VAL A 25 -8.39 -8.69 12.70
CA VAL A 25 -7.81 -9.74 11.85
C VAL A 25 -6.85 -10.66 12.64
N LEU A 26 -6.11 -10.11 13.61
CA LEU A 26 -5.27 -10.90 14.52
C LEU A 26 -6.12 -11.76 15.46
N THR A 27 -7.19 -11.19 16.04
CA THR A 27 -8.10 -11.96 16.91
C THR A 27 -8.78 -13.06 16.12
N TRP A 28 -9.23 -12.78 14.90
CA TRP A 28 -9.80 -13.77 14.00
C TRP A 28 -8.84 -14.92 13.72
N THR A 29 -7.60 -14.62 13.33
CA THR A 29 -6.62 -15.66 12.98
C THR A 29 -6.11 -16.45 14.18
N ILE A 30 -5.83 -15.78 15.30
CA ILE A 30 -5.27 -16.43 16.49
C ILE A 30 -6.36 -17.18 17.26
N ARG A 31 -7.51 -16.56 17.52
CA ARG A 31 -8.55 -17.15 18.38
C ARG A 31 -9.49 -18.09 17.65
N TYR A 32 -9.88 -17.75 16.41
CA TYR A 32 -10.90 -18.54 15.69
C TYR A 32 -10.30 -19.48 14.65
N ARG A 33 -9.13 -19.17 14.08
CA ARG A 33 -8.49 -19.99 13.04
C ARG A 33 -7.29 -20.81 13.52
N GLY A 34 -7.03 -20.81 14.83
CA GLY A 34 -6.04 -21.68 15.47
C GLY A 34 -4.59 -21.18 15.43
N GLY A 35 -4.32 -19.97 14.94
CA GLY A 35 -2.98 -19.37 14.96
C GLY A 35 -2.42 -19.00 13.58
N LEU A 36 -1.12 -18.65 13.59
CA LEU A 36 -0.35 -18.23 12.44
C LEU A 36 0.95 -19.04 12.40
N SER A 37 1.24 -19.70 11.28
CA SER A 37 2.54 -20.33 11.09
C SER A 37 2.97 -20.27 9.62
N LEU A 38 4.23 -19.95 9.38
CA LEU A 38 4.81 -19.96 8.02
C LEU A 38 5.16 -21.38 7.55
N ILE A 39 5.39 -22.30 8.50
CA ILE A 39 5.73 -23.69 8.25
C ILE A 39 4.95 -24.54 9.26
N SER A 40 3.99 -25.32 8.78
CA SER A 40 3.22 -26.25 9.61
C SER A 40 2.69 -27.41 8.76
N ASP A 41 2.45 -28.54 9.43
CA ASP A 41 1.71 -29.67 8.85
C ASP A 41 0.25 -29.28 8.59
N ASN A 42 -0.33 -28.45 9.46
CA ASN A 42 -1.64 -27.86 9.22
C ASN A 42 -1.53 -26.65 8.29
N LYS A 43 -1.85 -26.87 7.01
CA LYS A 43 -1.75 -25.85 5.96
C LYS A 43 -2.69 -24.66 6.18
N ASP A 44 -3.78 -24.84 6.92
CA ASP A 44 -4.75 -23.76 7.19
C ASP A 44 -4.10 -22.63 8.03
N LEU A 45 -3.09 -22.96 8.85
CA LEU A 45 -2.29 -21.98 9.60
C LEU A 45 -1.39 -21.12 8.70
N ILE A 46 -0.93 -21.68 7.58
CA ILE A 46 -0.16 -20.98 6.54
C ILE A 46 -1.08 -20.00 5.81
N PHE A 47 -2.29 -20.43 5.48
CA PHE A 47 -3.27 -19.55 4.86
C PHE A 47 -3.64 -18.37 5.76
N ASN A 48 -3.74 -18.54 7.08
CA ASN A 48 -4.07 -17.44 7.99
C ASN A 48 -3.04 -16.28 7.94
N VAL A 49 -1.81 -16.54 7.52
CA VAL A 49 -0.79 -15.49 7.31
C VAL A 49 -1.17 -14.56 6.15
N HIS A 50 -1.82 -15.08 5.11
CA HIS A 50 -2.24 -14.30 3.95
C HIS A 50 -3.12 -13.09 4.32
N PRO A 51 -4.32 -13.25 4.93
CA PRO A 51 -5.18 -12.11 5.23
C PRO A 51 -4.56 -11.13 6.22
N VAL A 52 -3.76 -11.61 7.19
CA VAL A 52 -3.06 -10.72 8.14
C VAL A 52 -2.05 -9.84 7.41
N LEU A 53 -1.19 -10.43 6.58
CA LEU A 53 -0.19 -9.67 5.83
C LEU A 53 -0.84 -8.76 4.79
N MET A 54 -1.90 -9.18 4.10
CA MET A 54 -2.59 -8.35 3.11
C MET A 54 -3.26 -7.13 3.73
N VAL A 55 -3.90 -7.27 4.90
CA VAL A 55 -4.51 -6.15 5.62
C VAL A 55 -3.44 -5.19 6.16
N ILE A 56 -2.40 -5.69 6.81
CA ILE A 56 -1.35 -4.83 7.36
C ILE A 56 -0.61 -4.08 6.25
N SER A 57 -0.30 -4.76 5.13
CA SER A 57 0.41 -4.15 4.00
C SER A 57 -0.43 -3.15 3.20
N LEU A 58 -1.44 -3.64 2.48
CA LEU A 58 -2.15 -2.87 1.46
C LEU A 58 -3.19 -1.91 2.03
N VAL A 59 -3.63 -2.12 3.28
CA VAL A 59 -4.63 -1.26 3.94
C VAL A 59 -3.95 -0.34 4.94
N VAL A 60 -3.31 -0.90 5.98
CA VAL A 60 -2.81 -0.10 7.11
C VAL A 60 -1.54 0.68 6.75
N LEU A 61 -0.48 -0.01 6.30
CA LEU A 61 0.79 0.63 5.98
C LEU A 61 0.70 1.53 4.75
N ASN A 62 -0.01 1.08 3.71
CA ASN A 62 -0.29 1.91 2.53
C ASN A 62 -1.06 3.18 2.91
N GLY A 63 -2.08 3.07 3.76
CA GLY A 63 -2.83 4.22 4.27
C GLY A 63 -1.97 5.22 5.04
N GLU A 64 -1.16 4.74 6.00
CA GLU A 64 -0.24 5.61 6.75
C GLU A 64 0.82 6.24 5.85
N ALA A 65 1.33 5.52 4.85
CA ALA A 65 2.28 6.06 3.89
C ALA A 65 1.69 7.23 3.10
N MET A 66 0.43 7.14 2.66
CA MET A 66 -0.26 8.25 1.98
C MET A 66 -0.45 9.47 2.89
N LEU A 67 -0.71 9.24 4.19
CA LEU A 67 -0.90 10.32 5.16
C LEU A 67 0.42 10.94 5.65
N ALA A 68 1.56 10.26 5.49
CA ALA A 68 2.87 10.69 5.96
C ALA A 68 3.24 12.12 5.56
N TYR A 69 2.83 12.59 4.37
CA TYR A 69 3.09 13.98 3.93
C TYR A 69 2.41 15.03 4.81
N LYS A 70 1.24 14.71 5.36
CA LYS A 70 0.44 15.61 6.19
C LYS A 70 0.72 15.42 7.68
N THR A 71 1.05 14.21 8.12
CA THR A 71 1.22 13.87 9.54
C THR A 71 2.65 14.02 10.05
N MET A 72 3.67 13.86 9.20
CA MET A 72 5.07 13.99 9.62
C MET A 72 5.53 15.46 9.59
N PRO A 73 6.16 15.98 10.65
CA PRO A 73 6.93 17.22 10.58
C PRO A 73 8.25 16.96 9.83
N GLY A 74 8.76 17.96 9.10
CA GLY A 74 10.05 17.87 8.41
C GLY A 74 10.05 18.38 6.97
N THR A 75 11.21 18.25 6.32
CA THR A 75 11.41 18.74 4.95
C THR A 75 10.66 17.90 3.91
N LYS A 76 10.37 18.50 2.75
CA LYS A 76 9.71 17.79 1.64
C LYS A 76 10.46 16.53 1.20
N ASN A 77 11.79 16.56 1.23
CA ASN A 77 12.63 15.42 0.87
C ASN A 77 12.56 14.31 1.93
N PHE A 78 12.53 14.66 3.21
CA PHE A 78 12.35 13.69 4.30
C PHE A 78 10.99 12.98 4.18
N LYS A 79 9.90 13.73 3.99
CA LYS A 79 8.55 13.16 3.82
C LYS A 79 8.45 12.22 2.62
N LYS A 80 9.11 12.56 1.50
CA LYS A 80 9.21 11.69 0.32
C LYS A 80 9.95 10.39 0.61
N SER A 81 11.06 10.47 1.33
CA SER A 81 11.85 9.29 1.70
C SER A 81 11.06 8.36 2.61
N VAL A 82 10.39 8.91 3.64
CA VAL A 82 9.52 8.13 4.54
C VAL A 82 8.40 7.46 3.76
N HIS A 83 7.69 8.19 2.90
CA HIS A 83 6.65 7.63 2.04
C HIS A 83 7.18 6.46 1.20
N LEU A 84 8.33 6.63 0.56
CA LEU A 84 8.92 5.61 -0.30
C LEU A 84 9.30 4.35 0.49
N VAL A 85 9.95 4.51 1.65
CA VAL A 85 10.38 3.39 2.50
C VAL A 85 9.17 2.61 3.01
N VAL A 86 8.13 3.29 3.51
CA VAL A 86 6.93 2.63 4.02
C VAL A 86 6.18 1.92 2.89
N GLN A 87 6.04 2.53 1.70
CA GLN A 87 5.39 1.86 0.57
C GLN A 87 6.18 0.65 0.06
N SER A 88 7.51 0.74 0.05
CA SER A 88 8.37 -0.39 -0.36
C SER A 88 8.24 -1.54 0.63
N PHE A 89 8.25 -1.23 1.93
CA PHE A 89 8.04 -2.22 2.98
C PHE A 89 6.65 -2.88 2.90
N ALA A 90 5.60 -2.08 2.67
CA ALA A 90 4.25 -2.59 2.43
C ALA A 90 4.19 -3.54 1.23
N PHE A 91 4.86 -3.20 0.12
CA PHE A 91 4.91 -4.06 -1.06
C PHE A 91 5.56 -5.42 -0.75
N PHE A 92 6.70 -5.44 -0.06
CA PHE A 92 7.36 -6.69 0.33
C PHE A 92 6.47 -7.57 1.22
N LEU A 93 5.77 -6.97 2.20
CA LEU A 93 4.82 -7.71 3.03
C LEU A 93 3.65 -8.27 2.23
N GLY A 94 3.15 -7.51 1.25
CA GLY A 94 2.10 -7.97 0.33
C GLY A 94 2.55 -9.18 -0.52
N VAL A 95 3.79 -9.16 -1.03
CA VAL A 95 4.37 -10.30 -1.75
C VAL A 95 4.45 -11.55 -0.88
N ILE A 96 4.88 -11.42 0.39
CA ILE A 96 4.91 -12.54 1.34
C ILE A 96 3.49 -13.05 1.63
N GLY A 97 2.51 -12.14 1.73
CA GLY A 97 1.10 -12.50 1.89
C GLY A 97 0.56 -13.35 0.73
N VAL A 98 0.84 -12.96 -0.51
CA VAL A 98 0.45 -13.75 -1.69
C VAL A 98 1.22 -15.07 -1.75
N TRP A 99 2.51 -15.07 -1.43
CA TRP A 99 3.30 -16.31 -1.34
C TRP A 99 2.69 -17.31 -0.35
N ALA A 100 2.20 -16.86 0.81
CA ALA A 100 1.55 -17.74 1.79
C ALA A 100 0.26 -18.39 1.24
N ALA A 101 -0.53 -17.66 0.47
CA ALA A 101 -1.71 -18.21 -0.21
C ALA A 101 -1.34 -19.22 -1.31
N LEU A 102 -0.32 -18.93 -2.12
CA LEU A 102 0.16 -19.86 -3.14
C LEU A 102 0.71 -21.14 -2.52
N LYS A 103 1.49 -21.03 -1.44
CA LYS A 103 2.00 -22.17 -0.70
C LYS A 103 0.85 -23.03 -0.16
N PHE A 104 -0.21 -22.41 0.36
CA PHE A 104 -1.40 -23.13 0.81
C PHE A 104 -2.08 -23.92 -0.32
N HIS A 105 -2.29 -23.32 -1.49
CA HIS A 105 -2.91 -23.99 -2.63
C HIS A 105 -2.06 -25.16 -3.14
N ILE A 106 -0.74 -24.95 -3.28
CA ILE A 106 0.20 -25.98 -3.72
C ILE A 106 0.22 -27.15 -2.73
N ASP A 107 0.38 -26.88 -1.43
CA ASP A 107 0.46 -27.93 -0.40
C ASP A 107 -0.87 -28.70 -0.25
N LYS A 108 -2.02 -28.12 -0.62
CA LYS A 108 -3.34 -28.78 -0.62
C LYS A 108 -3.76 -29.37 -1.97
N GLY A 109 -3.00 -29.15 -3.05
CA GLY A 109 -3.35 -29.59 -4.41
C GLY A 109 -4.57 -28.88 -5.00
N ILE A 110 -4.81 -27.62 -4.63
CA ILE A 110 -5.92 -26.79 -5.14
C ILE A 110 -5.42 -25.95 -6.32
N ASP A 111 -6.24 -25.80 -7.35
CA ASP A 111 -5.91 -24.93 -8.49
C ASP A 111 -5.68 -23.48 -8.05
N ASN A 112 -4.72 -22.83 -8.69
CA ASN A 112 -4.38 -21.43 -8.43
C ASN A 112 -5.17 -20.51 -9.38
N PHE A 113 -5.41 -19.27 -8.93
CA PHE A 113 -5.91 -18.18 -9.76
C PHE A 113 -7.28 -18.40 -10.48
N TYR A 114 -8.15 -19.26 -9.97
CA TYR A 114 -9.48 -19.46 -10.56
C TYR A 114 -10.52 -18.42 -10.06
N SER A 115 -10.26 -17.75 -8.93
CA SER A 115 -11.22 -16.83 -8.31
C SER A 115 -11.01 -15.39 -8.78
N LEU A 116 -12.11 -14.63 -8.91
CA LEU A 116 -12.04 -13.20 -9.22
C LEU A 116 -11.24 -12.40 -8.17
N HIS A 117 -11.28 -12.83 -6.90
CA HIS A 117 -10.45 -12.24 -5.84
C HIS A 117 -8.95 -12.34 -6.14
N SER A 118 -8.49 -13.51 -6.61
CA SER A 118 -7.07 -13.71 -6.93
C SER A 118 -6.61 -12.89 -8.14
N TRP A 119 -7.48 -12.68 -9.13
CA TRP A 119 -7.21 -11.81 -10.27
C TRP A 119 -7.08 -10.35 -9.82
N LEU A 120 -8.06 -9.84 -9.07
CA LEU A 120 -8.02 -8.47 -8.53
C LEU A 120 -6.81 -8.25 -7.62
N GLY A 121 -6.49 -9.22 -6.76
CA GLY A 121 -5.34 -9.19 -5.87
C GLY A 121 -4.02 -9.14 -6.64
N LEU A 122 -3.86 -9.96 -7.68
CA LEU A 122 -2.67 -9.98 -8.51
C LEU A 122 -2.52 -8.67 -9.31
N THR A 123 -3.60 -8.17 -9.91
CA THR A 123 -3.59 -6.87 -10.60
C THR A 123 -3.24 -5.73 -9.64
N CYS A 124 -3.80 -5.73 -8.43
CA CYS A 124 -3.51 -4.73 -7.41
C CYS A 124 -2.02 -4.75 -7.02
N LEU A 125 -1.48 -5.94 -6.72
CA LEU A 125 -0.07 -6.09 -6.34
C LEU A 125 0.88 -5.69 -7.49
N PHE A 126 0.52 -6.02 -8.73
CA PHE A 126 1.29 -5.64 -9.91
C PHE A 126 1.33 -4.12 -10.13
N LEU A 127 0.17 -3.47 -10.07
CA LEU A 127 0.08 -2.00 -10.18
C LEU A 127 0.82 -1.30 -9.03
N PHE A 128 0.71 -1.84 -7.81
CA PHE A 128 1.43 -1.32 -6.66
C PHE A 128 2.95 -1.46 -6.81
N GLY A 129 3.42 -2.60 -7.34
CA GLY A 129 4.83 -2.81 -7.68
C GLY A 129 5.35 -1.81 -8.71
N ILE A 130 4.60 -1.58 -9.79
CA ILE A 130 4.93 -0.54 -10.78
C ILE A 130 5.02 0.84 -10.11
N GLN A 131 4.06 1.18 -9.25
CA GLN A 131 4.04 2.45 -8.54
C GLN A 131 5.28 2.63 -7.64
N VAL A 132 5.69 1.60 -6.90
CA VAL A 132 6.90 1.64 -6.07
C VAL A 132 8.15 1.75 -6.93
N LEU A 133 8.27 0.96 -7.99
CA LEU A 133 9.43 0.99 -8.90
C LEU A 133 9.61 2.36 -9.57
N LEU A 134 8.53 2.93 -10.10
CA LEU A 134 8.56 4.28 -10.67
C LEU A 134 8.94 5.32 -9.60
N SER A 135 8.45 5.16 -8.37
CA SER A 135 8.80 6.06 -7.26
C SER A 135 10.29 5.97 -6.92
N ILE A 136 10.87 4.77 -6.84
CA ILE A 136 12.32 4.61 -6.63
C ILE A 136 13.10 5.22 -7.79
N PHE A 137 12.69 4.94 -9.03
CA PHE A 137 13.36 5.39 -10.25
C PHE A 137 13.41 6.92 -10.38
N PHE A 138 12.29 7.61 -10.13
CA PHE A 138 12.19 9.07 -10.32
C PHE A 138 12.65 9.89 -9.11
N TYR A 139 12.65 9.32 -7.90
CA TYR A 139 12.97 10.07 -6.67
C TYR A 139 14.34 9.77 -6.07
N ASN A 140 15.08 8.77 -6.57
CA ASN A 140 16.44 8.49 -6.10
C ASN A 140 17.49 9.36 -6.84
N PRO A 141 18.18 10.30 -6.16
CA PRO A 141 19.19 11.15 -6.79
C PRO A 141 20.46 10.38 -7.21
N LEU A 142 20.68 9.17 -6.68
CA LEU A 142 21.85 8.35 -7.01
C LEU A 142 21.72 7.59 -8.34
N LEU A 143 20.51 7.35 -8.83
CA LEU A 143 20.31 6.46 -9.99
C LEU A 143 20.49 7.19 -11.32
N PHE A 144 20.05 8.45 -11.47
CA PHE A 144 20.20 9.23 -12.70
C PHE A 144 20.18 10.76 -12.48
N PRO A 145 21.34 11.44 -12.33
CA PRO A 145 21.38 12.91 -12.29
C PRO A 145 21.01 13.57 -13.64
N PHE A 146 21.28 12.91 -14.77
CA PHE A 146 21.13 13.48 -16.12
C PHE A 146 19.68 13.48 -16.64
N LEU A 147 18.86 12.46 -16.31
CA LEU A 147 17.44 12.41 -16.71
C LEU A 147 16.54 13.37 -15.94
N ARG A 148 16.97 13.90 -14.78
CA ARG A 148 16.21 14.91 -14.02
C ARG A 148 16.05 16.21 -14.81
N LEU A 149 17.05 16.56 -15.63
CA LEU A 149 17.02 17.72 -16.53
C LEU A 149 16.20 17.45 -17.79
N ALA A 150 16.37 16.28 -18.44
CA ALA A 150 15.61 15.92 -19.62
C ALA A 150 14.09 15.77 -19.33
N TRP A 151 13.74 15.22 -18.17
CA TRP A 151 12.35 15.10 -17.74
C TRP A 151 11.75 16.48 -17.40
N SER A 152 12.51 17.39 -16.77
CA SER A 152 12.03 18.75 -16.46
C SER A 152 11.66 19.56 -17.72
N LEU A 153 12.27 19.28 -18.87
CA LEU A 153 12.02 19.99 -20.12
C LEU A 153 10.83 19.42 -20.93
N ASN A 154 10.51 18.14 -20.81
CA ASN A 154 9.37 17.51 -21.51
C ASN A 154 8.08 17.42 -20.65
N ILE A 155 8.16 17.92 -19.41
CA ILE A 155 7.11 17.82 -18.39
C ILE A 155 5.90 18.71 -18.67
N ASN A 156 6.04 19.83 -19.38
CA ASN A 156 4.92 20.77 -19.55
C ASN A 156 3.77 20.17 -20.37
N ASN A 157 4.04 19.26 -21.31
CA ASN A 157 2.99 18.63 -22.12
C ASN A 157 2.50 17.29 -21.54
N VAL A 158 3.39 16.45 -20.99
CA VAL A 158 3.01 15.11 -20.51
C VAL A 158 2.43 15.13 -19.09
N ARG A 159 2.86 16.04 -18.21
CA ARG A 159 2.22 16.18 -16.88
C ARG A 159 0.77 16.63 -17.00
N VAL A 160 0.44 17.50 -17.95
CA VAL A 160 -0.94 17.98 -18.11
C VAL A 160 -1.87 16.85 -18.52
N CYS A 161 -1.40 15.87 -19.29
CA CYS A 161 -2.25 14.77 -19.76
C CYS A 161 -2.42 13.66 -18.69
N LEU A 162 -1.32 13.19 -18.08
CA LEU A 162 -1.41 12.10 -17.10
C LEU A 162 -1.95 12.56 -15.74
N VAL A 163 -1.61 13.78 -15.30
CA VAL A 163 -2.11 14.33 -14.03
C VAL A 163 -3.57 14.74 -14.15
N LYS A 164 -4.06 15.19 -15.31
CA LYS A 164 -5.51 15.42 -15.51
C LYS A 164 -6.32 14.13 -15.48
N VAL A 165 -5.80 13.04 -16.03
CA VAL A 165 -6.48 11.73 -16.00
C VAL A 165 -6.48 11.16 -14.58
N ILE A 166 -5.36 11.23 -13.86
CA ILE A 166 -5.26 10.73 -12.48
C ILE A 166 -6.03 11.63 -11.50
N CYS A 167 -5.97 12.96 -11.63
CA CYS A 167 -6.75 13.89 -10.77
C CYS A 167 -8.26 13.80 -11.02
N ARG A 168 -8.70 13.50 -12.24
CA ARG A 168 -10.14 13.36 -12.56
C ARG A 168 -10.74 12.02 -12.12
N ILE A 169 -9.89 11.04 -11.82
CA ILE A 169 -10.30 9.73 -11.26
C ILE A 169 -10.25 9.76 -9.72
N THR A 170 -9.53 10.70 -9.11
CA THR A 170 -9.29 10.75 -7.65
C THR A 170 -9.87 11.99 -6.97
N ASP A 171 -11.00 12.52 -7.42
CA ASP A 171 -11.65 13.74 -6.89
C ASP A 171 -11.67 13.81 -5.33
N TYR A 172 -10.59 14.36 -4.79
CA TYR A 172 -10.46 15.06 -3.52
C TYR A 172 -9.43 16.17 -3.74
N GLY A 173 -9.89 17.23 -4.41
CA GLY A 173 -9.42 18.59 -4.19
C GLY A 173 -8.01 18.90 -4.67
N CYS A 174 -7.86 19.07 -5.99
CA CYS A 174 -6.87 20.00 -6.52
C CYS A 174 -7.62 21.23 -7.03
N GLY A 175 -7.91 22.15 -6.11
CA GLY A 175 -8.55 23.43 -6.39
C GLY A 175 -8.27 24.40 -5.24
N ALA A 176 -7.65 25.52 -5.61
CA ALA A 176 -7.08 26.61 -4.80
C ALA A 176 -5.63 26.38 -4.30
#